data_AF-A0A4S8LFR7-F1
#
_entry.id   AF-A0A4S8LFR7-F1
#
_cell.length_a   1.000
_cell.length_b   1.000
_cell.length_c   1.000
_cell.angle_alpha   90.00
_cell.angle_beta   90.00
_cell.angle_gamma   90.00
#
_symmetry.space_group_name_H-M   'P 1'
#
loop_
_entity.id
_entity.type
_entity.pdbx_description
1 polymer ?
#
loop_
_entity_poly.entity_id
_entity_poly.type
_entity_poly.pdbx_seq_one_letter_code
_entity_poly.pdbx_strand_id
1 'polypeptide(L)' 'TEQEVKNRWNYMMNEHLQLDRHMTSLSFGKKWVSPKLVKATWKGILKAEDFLPDDWVTNTGVLVSIESDLRRQTGPRGR' A
#
# COMPACT_ATOMS: atom_id res chain seq x y z
N THR A 1 1.57 1.31 -23.35
CA THR A 1 2.89 0.65 -23.37
C THR A 1 3.03 -0.28 -22.17
N GLU A 2 3.93 -1.27 -22.21
CA GLU A 2 4.14 -2.23 -21.09
C GLU A 2 4.37 -1.53 -19.74
N GLN A 3 5.07 -0.39 -19.76
CA GLN A 3 5.33 0.43 -18.58
C GLN A 3 4.04 1.00 -17.98
N GLU A 4 3.08 1.46 -18.79
CA GLU A 4 1.79 1.96 -18.30
C GLU A 4 0.96 0.85 -17.66
N VAL A 5 1.00 -0.36 -18.23
CA VAL A 5 0.32 -1.53 -17.66
C VAL A 5 0.92 -1.88 -16.30
N LYS A 6 2.26 -1.91 -16.20
CA LYS A 6 2.98 -2.15 -14.94
C LYS A 6 2.67 -1.08 -13.90
N ASN A 7 2.62 0.19 -14.29
CA ASN A 7 2.30 1.30 -13.40
C ASN A 7 0.87 1.22 -12.86
N ARG A 8 -0.12 0.92 -13.73
CA ARG A 8 -1.50 0.72 -13.31
C ARG A 8 -1.67 -0.48 -12.38
N TRP A 9 -0.95 -1.57 -12.65
CA TRP A 9 -0.95 -2.74 -11.79
C TRP A 9 -0.38 -2.41 -10.40
N ASN A 10 0.78 -1.76 -10.34
CA ASN A 10 1.37 -1.35 -9.06
C ASN A 10 0.44 -0.39 -8.29
N TYR A 11 -0.19 0.55 -8.98
CA TYR A 11 -1.16 1.48 -8.38
C TYR A 11 -2.33 0.74 -7.73
N MET A 12 -2.96 -0.18 -8.47
CA MET A 12 -4.08 -0.98 -7.97
C MET A 12 -3.67 -1.83 -6.76
N MET A 13 -2.48 -2.44 -6.79
CA MET A 13 -1.97 -3.23 -5.68
C MET A 13 -1.71 -2.36 -4.44
N ASN A 14 -1.16 -1.16 -4.61
CA ASN A 14 -0.96 -0.22 -3.51
C ASN A 14 -2.30 0.20 -2.88
N GLU A 15 -3.30 0.54 -3.69
CA GLU A 15 -4.62 0.93 -3.20
C GLU A 15 -5.29 -0.19 -2.37
N HIS A 16 -5.24 -1.44 -2.86
CA HIS A 16 -5.75 -2.59 -2.11
C HIS A 16 -4.99 -2.80 -0.79
N LEU A 17 -3.66 -2.70 -0.81
CA LEU A 17 -2.85 -2.83 0.39
C LEU A 17 -3.24 -1.77 1.44
N GLN A 18 -3.44 -0.52 1.02
CA GLN A 18 -3.83 0.55 1.94
C GLN A 18 -5.24 0.32 2.51
N LEU A 19 -6.18 -0.18 1.69
CA LEU A 19 -7.52 -0.52 2.14
C LEU A 19 -7.48 -1.66 3.17
N ASP A 20 -6.74 -2.73 2.92
CA ASP A 20 -6.58 -3.85 3.85
C ASP A 20 -5.95 -3.39 5.18
N ARG A 21 -4.92 -2.54 5.11
CA ARG A 21 -4.30 -1.94 6.29
C ARG A 21 -5.30 -1.07 7.05
N HIS A 22 -6.08 -0.24 6.36
CA HIS A 22 -7.08 0.62 6.98
C HIS A 22 -8.15 -0.19 7.72
N MET A 23 -8.61 -1.30 7.11
CA MET A 23 -9.57 -2.22 7.73
C MET A 23 -9.04 -2.92 8.98
N THR A 24 -7.73 -2.87 9.26
CA THR A 24 -7.19 -3.41 10.52
C THR A 24 -7.42 -2.53 11.74
N SER A 25 -7.86 -1.29 11.53
CA SER A 25 -8.20 -0.39 12.63
C SER A 25 -9.38 -0.92 13.45
N LEU A 26 -9.25 -0.88 14.78
CA LEU A 26 -10.32 -1.22 15.71
C LEU A 26 -11.56 -0.32 15.58
N SER A 27 -11.43 0.83 14.90
CA SER A 27 -12.56 1.72 14.56
C SER A 27 -13.63 1.03 13.71
N PHE A 28 -13.28 -0.06 13.00
CA PHE A 28 -14.24 -0.87 12.24
C PHE A 28 -15.07 -1.82 13.10
N GLY A 29 -14.91 -1.79 14.43
CA GLY A 29 -15.70 -2.57 15.36
C GLY A 29 -15.63 -4.06 15.04
N LYS A 30 -16.76 -4.73 14.84
CA LYS A 30 -16.82 -6.17 14.49
C LYS A 30 -16.33 -6.50 13.07
N LYS A 31 -16.15 -5.50 12.21
CA LYS A 31 -15.73 -5.68 10.80
C LYS A 31 -14.24 -5.49 10.58
N TRP A 32 -13.47 -5.26 11.66
CA TRP A 32 -12.02 -5.12 11.55
C TRP A 32 -11.39 -6.41 11.01
N VAL A 33 -10.37 -6.24 10.18
CA VAL A 33 -9.59 -7.34 9.61
C VAL A 33 -8.37 -7.55 10.48
N SER A 34 -8.08 -8.80 10.85
CA SER A 34 -6.89 -9.06 11.67
C SER A 34 -5.60 -8.72 10.90
N PRO A 35 -4.63 -8.03 11.53
CA PRO A 35 -3.33 -7.78 10.90
C PRO A 35 -2.62 -9.05 10.46
N LYS A 36 -2.82 -10.16 11.18
CA LYS A 36 -2.29 -11.48 10.82
C LYS A 36 -2.84 -11.97 9.47
N LEU A 37 -4.13 -11.76 9.23
CA LEU A 37 -4.75 -12.12 7.95
C LEU A 37 -4.19 -11.26 6.82
N VAL A 38 -4.06 -9.94 7.01
CA VAL A 38 -3.45 -9.05 6.01
C VAL A 38 -2.01 -9.47 5.71
N LYS A 39 -1.19 -9.74 6.73
CA LYS A 39 0.18 -10.26 6.52
C LYS A 39 0.18 -11.55 5.70
N ALA A 40 -0.69 -12.49 6.00
CA ALA A 40 -0.77 -13.77 5.29
C ALA A 40 -1.18 -13.59 3.83
N THR A 41 -2.16 -12.71 3.56
CA THR A 41 -2.62 -12.39 2.19
C THR A 41 -1.51 -11.79 1.33
N TRP A 42 -0.69 -10.91 1.92
CA TRP A 42 0.32 -10.14 1.20
C TRP A 42 1.72 -10.76 1.21
N LYS A 43 1.89 -11.87 1.95
CA LYS A 43 3.15 -12.62 2.02
C LYS A 43 3.57 -13.13 0.65
N GLY A 44 4.79 -12.82 0.24
CA GLY A 44 5.38 -13.17 -1.04
C GLY A 44 4.92 -12.31 -2.23
N ILE A 45 4.01 -11.34 -2.01
CA ILE A 45 3.49 -10.45 -3.04
C ILE A 45 4.18 -9.08 -3.00
N LEU A 46 4.52 -8.61 -1.80
CA LEU A 46 5.15 -7.31 -1.62
C LEU A 46 6.59 -7.30 -2.12
N LYS A 47 6.97 -6.22 -2.80
CA LYS A 47 8.38 -5.98 -3.13
C LYS A 47 9.10 -5.57 -1.85
N ALA A 48 10.27 -6.16 -1.61
CA ALA A 48 11.09 -5.87 -0.42
C ALA A 48 10.37 -6.16 0.91
N GLU A 49 9.56 -7.24 0.96
CA GLU A 49 8.87 -7.67 2.18
C GLU A 49 9.81 -7.83 3.39
N ASP A 50 11.02 -8.33 3.17
CA ASP A 50 12.04 -8.52 4.21
C ASP A 50 12.51 -7.21 4.88
N PHE A 51 12.24 -6.06 4.25
CA PHE A 51 12.59 -4.75 4.77
C PHE A 51 11.41 -4.06 5.48
N LEU A 52 10.24 -4.71 5.53
CA LEU A 52 9.08 -4.16 6.22
C LEU A 52 9.18 -4.38 7.74
N PRO A 53 8.83 -3.37 8.56
CA PRO A 53 8.74 -3.53 10.01
C PRO A 53 7.77 -4.63 10.40
N ASP A 54 8.00 -5.32 11.51
CA ASP A 54 7.08 -6.35 12.00
C ASP A 54 5.65 -5.85 12.21
N ASP A 55 5.44 -4.57 12.48
CA ASP A 55 4.14 -3.92 12.68
C ASP A 55 3.64 -3.14 11.44
N TRP A 56 4.21 -3.38 10.25
CA TRP A 56 3.93 -2.62 9.02
C TRP A 56 2.44 -2.50 8.67
N VAL A 57 1.62 -3.50 9.04
CA VAL A 57 0.17 -3.47 8.80
C VAL A 57 -0.53 -2.44 9.67
N THR A 58 -0.17 -2.37 10.95
CA THR A 58 -0.83 -1.55 11.97
C THR A 58 -0.24 -0.15 12.09
N ASN A 59 1.01 0.03 11.67
CA ASN A 59 1.68 1.32 11.68
C ASN A 59 1.25 2.15 10.47
N THR A 60 0.07 2.76 10.58
CA THR A 60 -0.52 3.66 9.57
C THR A 60 0.24 4.99 9.43
N GLY A 61 1.25 5.22 10.27
CA GLY A 61 2.17 6.34 10.17
C GLY A 61 3.15 6.20 9.02
N VAL A 62 2.74 6.67 7.84
CA VAL A 62 3.66 7.16 6.79
C VAL A 62 4.64 6.11 6.25
N LEU A 63 4.13 5.10 5.53
CA LEU A 63 4.91 4.45 4.46
C LEU A 63 4.66 5.20 3.15
N VAL A 64 5.06 6.48 3.16
CA VAL A 64 5.00 7.42 2.03
C VAL A 64 6.36 7.36 1.29
N SER A 65 6.75 6.20 0.77
CA SER A 65 8.04 6.11 0.05
C SER A 65 8.07 5.24 -1.20
N ILE A 66 6.95 4.75 -1.73
CA ILE A 66 6.97 4.09 -3.05
C ILE A 66 6.22 4.89 -4.12
N GLU A 67 5.33 5.81 -3.76
CA GLU A 67 4.47 6.50 -4.74
C GLU A 67 4.38 8.03 -4.63
N SER A 68 4.67 8.60 -3.46
CA SER A 68 4.65 10.06 -3.25
C SER A 68 5.62 10.80 -4.17
N ASP A 69 6.79 10.22 -4.40
CA ASP A 69 7.81 10.80 -5.28
C ASP A 69 7.49 10.62 -6.77
N LEU A 70 6.67 9.63 -7.15
CA LEU A 70 6.23 9.45 -8.54
C LEU A 70 5.11 10.43 -8.91
N ARG A 71 4.21 10.77 -7.99
CA ARG A 71 3.13 11.76 -8.24
C ARG A 71 3.63 13.21 -8.28
N ARG A 72 4.80 13.51 -7.71
CA ARG A 72 5.40 14.86 -7.73
C ARG A 72 6.17 15.18 -9.03
N GLN A 73 6.47 14.20 -9.89
CA GLN A 73 7.34 14.39 -11.06
C GLN A 73 6.61 14.53 -12.40
N THR A 74 5.29 14.34 -12.47
CA THR A 74 4.55 14.44 -13.75
C THR A 74 3.30 15.30 -13.62
N GLY A 75 3.50 16.62 -13.56
CA GLY A 75 2.43 17.60 -13.77
C GLY A 75 3.00 18.80 -14.53
N PRO A 76 2.60 19.05 -15.79
CA PRO A 76 3.04 20.24 -16.49
C PRO A 76 2.41 21.47 -15.83
N ARG A 77 3.25 22.41 -15.37
CA ARG A 77 2.78 23.75 -15.00
C ARG A 77 2.35 24.45 -16.28
N GLY A 78 1.04 24.41 -16.52
CA GLY A 78 0.36 25.32 -17.44
C GLY A 78 0.56 26.77 -17.00
N ARG A 79 0.74 27.60 -18.01
CA ARG A 79 1.01 29.04 -18.03
C ARG A 79 -0.15 29.86 -17.45
#